data_AF-A0AAU5NLF0-F1
#
_entry.id   AF-A0AAU5NLF0-F1
#
_cell.length_a   1.000
_cell.length_b   1.000
_cell.length_c   1.000
_cell.angle_alpha   90.00
_cell.angle_beta   90.00
_cell.angle_gamma   90.00
#
_symmetry.space_group_name_H-M   'P 1'
#
loop_
_entity.id
_entity.type
_entity.pdbx_description
1 polymer ?
#
loop_
_entity_poly.entity_id
_entity_poly.type
_entity_poly.pdbx_seq_one_letter_code
_entity_poly.pdbx_strand_id
1 'polypeptide(L)'
;MASRTGVRSAGRSRPGGSAAAGSPPPGRPSAHGTLRVRSGSGRRRSFRLQRLVLVEIAAALLLVGWASGPMALPAAGILAVVLVVLAFVRRRGRSLPEWLATARELKARRRRAGRLGIPPGTEPGFGPAVECDPGLRTYVYGGRDRRPVGLVGDGTFVTVVLQVEADATAMRAPRDRQPLPLALVRDALDVDGIRLESAQIVLHTQPAPALHLPPQSVAVANYLPLQEQTGAPAVRITWIALKLDPEQCPQAVAVRGGGLIGAQKCAVRAADHLASRLTGAGFRATVLNEEELTAAIATSACANPLVTAEAGRTGQLDRRTEESSRSWRCDNRRHTTYWLHRWPASGADGPSLPQFVALITAVPALATTFSVTLARGDRQEVSLAGHVRVTGRSDDELVAARRAVQGAARHAGAGLARLDREQVPGMLATLPLGGAR
;
A
#
# COMPACT_ATOMS: atom_id res chain seq x y z
N MET A 1 -26.82 63.37 47.83
CA MET A 1 -27.07 64.79 48.13
C MET A 1 -25.71 65.43 48.39
N ALA A 2 -25.20 66.46 47.72
CA ALA A 2 -25.78 67.40 46.77
C ALA A 2 -24.68 67.96 45.83
N SER A 3 -25.12 68.37 44.64
CA SER A 3 -24.72 69.52 43.80
C SER A 3 -23.23 69.78 43.53
N ARG A 4 -22.73 69.58 42.30
CA ARG A 4 -22.82 70.46 41.09
C ARG A 4 -22.50 71.94 41.33
N THR A 5 -21.35 72.36 40.82
CA THR A 5 -21.15 73.64 40.11
C THR A 5 -20.23 73.39 38.92
N GLY A 6 -20.57 74.00 37.78
CA GLY A 6 -19.80 73.97 36.55
C GLY A 6 -19.60 75.38 36.00
N VAL A 7 -19.17 75.43 34.73
CA VAL A 7 -18.95 76.60 33.83
C VAL A 7 -17.48 77.08 33.86
N ARG A 8 -16.76 77.34 32.75
CA ARG A 8 -16.74 77.01 31.30
C ARG A 8 -15.57 77.83 30.71
N SER A 9 -14.99 77.37 29.59
CA SER A 9 -14.30 78.11 28.50
C SER A 9 -12.92 77.51 28.22
N ALA A 10 -12.44 77.25 27.01
CA ALA A 10 -12.97 77.13 25.66
C ALA A 10 -11.81 76.53 24.82
N GLY A 11 -12.10 75.78 23.76
CA GLY A 11 -11.07 75.36 22.79
C GLY A 11 -11.39 74.08 22.03
N ARG A 12 -11.97 74.23 20.84
CA ARG A 12 -12.31 73.17 19.87
C ARG A 12 -11.07 72.58 19.19
N SER A 13 -10.97 71.25 19.09
CA SER A 13 -10.75 70.50 17.83
C SER A 13 -10.72 68.97 18.08
N ARG A 14 -11.44 68.22 17.24
CA ARG A 14 -11.75 66.77 17.35
C ARG A 14 -10.60 65.84 16.93
N PRO A 15 -10.65 64.52 17.28
CA PRO A 15 -9.51 63.60 17.21
C PRO A 15 -9.47 62.75 15.92
N GLY A 16 -8.27 62.52 15.39
CA GLY A 16 -7.97 61.46 14.43
C GLY A 16 -7.20 60.34 15.14
N GLY A 17 -7.71 59.11 15.02
CA GLY A 17 -7.28 57.95 15.82
C GLY A 17 -5.83 57.52 15.61
N SER A 18 -5.26 57.02 16.70
CA SER A 18 -3.98 56.32 16.77
C SER A 18 -4.02 55.08 15.87
N ALA A 19 -3.19 55.07 14.82
CA ALA A 19 -2.96 53.92 13.97
C ALA A 19 -2.01 52.94 14.68
N ALA A 20 -2.53 51.74 14.94
CA ALA A 20 -1.79 50.61 15.47
C ALA A 20 -0.64 50.20 14.52
N ALA A 21 0.50 49.88 15.13
CA ALA A 21 1.67 49.29 14.48
C ALA A 21 1.28 48.03 13.71
N GLY A 22 1.64 48.00 12.42
CA GLY A 22 1.30 46.93 11.49
C GLY A 22 1.93 45.59 11.86
N SER A 23 1.07 44.57 11.92
CA SER A 23 1.43 43.16 11.92
C SER A 23 2.26 42.80 10.68
N PRO A 24 3.27 41.92 10.79
CA PRO A 24 4.02 41.44 9.63
C PRO A 24 3.11 40.61 8.70
N PRO A 25 3.33 40.65 7.38
CA PRO A 25 2.48 39.97 6.42
C PRO A 25 2.55 38.44 6.59
N PRO A 26 1.46 37.71 6.31
CA PRO A 26 1.44 36.26 6.41
C PRO A 26 2.45 35.66 5.44
N GLY A 27 3.32 34.80 5.99
CA GLY A 27 4.32 34.05 5.26
C GLY A 27 3.70 33.28 4.10
N ARG A 28 4.40 33.33 2.96
CA ARG A 28 4.10 32.56 1.75
C ARG A 28 3.81 31.09 2.11
N PRO A 29 2.79 30.46 1.51
CA PRO A 29 2.53 29.04 1.72
C PRO A 29 3.77 28.23 1.32
N SER A 30 4.26 27.42 2.26
CA SER A 30 5.30 26.42 2.05
C SER A 30 4.97 25.63 0.80
N ALA A 31 5.92 25.54 -0.14
CA ALA A 31 5.75 24.87 -1.41
C ALA A 31 5.19 23.46 -1.21
N HIS A 32 3.91 23.27 -1.55
CA HIS A 32 3.28 21.96 -1.59
C HIS A 32 4.04 21.12 -2.61
N GLY A 33 4.92 20.23 -2.16
CA GLY A 33 5.66 19.38 -3.09
C GLY A 33 4.68 18.64 -3.99
N THR A 34 4.93 18.66 -5.29
CA THR A 34 4.04 18.05 -6.27
C THR A 34 4.01 16.54 -6.07
N LEU A 35 2.83 15.98 -5.82
CA LEU A 35 2.65 14.52 -5.73
C LEU A 35 2.75 13.95 -7.14
N ARG A 36 3.88 13.32 -7.46
CA ARG A 36 4.06 12.68 -8.76
C ARG A 36 3.64 11.23 -8.64
N VAL A 37 2.46 10.96 -9.15
CA VAL A 37 1.94 9.59 -9.29
C VAL A 37 2.90 8.81 -10.20
N ARG A 38 3.80 8.02 -9.62
CA ARG A 38 4.65 7.10 -10.38
C ARG A 38 3.79 5.92 -10.84
N SER A 39 3.21 6.06 -12.02
CA SER A 39 2.58 4.96 -12.75
C SER A 39 3.65 4.00 -13.29
N GLY A 40 4.28 3.21 -12.43
CA GLY A 40 5.13 2.13 -12.90
C GLY A 40 5.88 1.39 -11.81
N SER A 41 5.71 0.07 -11.78
CA SER A 41 6.85 -0.80 -11.55
C SER A 41 7.94 -0.43 -12.56
N GLY A 42 9.20 -0.34 -12.15
CA GLY A 42 10.34 0.07 -12.99
C GLY A 42 10.49 -0.69 -14.33
N ARG A 43 9.74 -1.77 -14.53
CA ARG A 43 9.68 -2.60 -15.73
C ARG A 43 9.22 -1.85 -17.00
N ARG A 44 8.30 -0.87 -16.92
CA ARG A 44 7.88 -0.12 -18.14
C ARG A 44 8.99 0.68 -18.81
N ARG A 45 9.96 1.20 -18.04
CA ARG A 45 11.14 1.89 -18.59
C ARG A 45 12.15 0.87 -19.15
N SER A 46 12.34 -0.24 -18.46
CA SER A 46 13.18 -1.36 -18.91
C SER A 46 12.75 -1.90 -20.29
N PHE A 47 11.46 -1.93 -20.62
CA PHE A 47 10.99 -2.41 -21.94
C PHE A 47 11.38 -1.53 -23.12
N ARG A 48 11.37 -0.21 -22.96
CA ARG A 48 11.78 0.69 -24.05
C ARG A 48 13.27 0.53 -24.33
N LEU A 49 14.07 0.42 -23.28
CA LEU A 49 15.49 0.15 -23.37
C LEU A 49 15.76 -1.23 -23.98
N GLN A 50 15.11 -2.29 -23.50
CA GLN A 50 15.33 -3.65 -24.01
C GLN A 50 14.95 -3.80 -25.48
N ARG A 51 13.85 -3.17 -25.92
CA ARG A 51 13.45 -3.17 -27.34
C ARG A 51 14.46 -2.45 -28.20
N LEU A 52 14.96 -1.30 -27.73
CA LEU A 52 15.96 -0.51 -28.43
C LEU A 52 17.26 -1.30 -28.55
N VAL A 53 17.71 -1.94 -27.47
CA VAL A 53 18.90 -2.81 -27.47
C VAL A 53 18.74 -4.00 -28.42
N LEU A 54 17.59 -4.67 -28.46
CA LEU A 54 17.37 -5.80 -29.39
C LEU A 54 17.42 -5.35 -30.86
N VAL A 55 16.92 -4.15 -31.16
CA VAL A 55 16.97 -3.56 -32.50
C VAL A 55 18.39 -3.12 -32.84
N GLU A 56 19.13 -2.53 -31.90
CA GLU A 56 20.55 -2.16 -32.06
C GLU A 56 21.42 -3.39 -32.32
N ILE A 57 21.22 -4.49 -31.57
CA ILE A 57 21.94 -5.75 -31.79
C ILE A 57 21.59 -6.33 -33.17
N ALA A 58 20.34 -6.28 -33.59
CA ALA A 58 19.94 -6.73 -34.93
C ALA A 58 20.62 -5.91 -36.04
N ALA A 59 20.70 -4.58 -35.88
CA ALA A 59 21.41 -3.70 -36.81
C ALA A 59 22.92 -3.99 -36.81
N ALA A 60 23.54 -4.17 -35.65
CA ALA A 60 24.95 -4.51 -35.52
C ALA A 60 25.28 -5.85 -36.18
N LEU A 61 24.42 -6.87 -36.03
CA LEU A 61 24.58 -8.17 -36.69
C LEU A 61 24.53 -8.04 -38.21
N LEU A 62 23.63 -7.22 -38.75
CA LEU A 62 23.57 -6.96 -40.19
C LEU A 62 24.83 -6.25 -40.70
N LEU A 63 25.35 -5.28 -39.94
CA LEU A 63 26.60 -4.57 -40.27
C LEU A 63 27.81 -5.51 -40.27
N VAL A 64 27.94 -6.38 -39.25
CA VAL A 64 29.01 -7.38 -39.16
C VAL A 64 28.86 -8.42 -40.28
N GLY A 65 27.65 -8.88 -40.56
CA GLY A 65 27.36 -9.81 -41.65
C GLY A 65 27.70 -9.23 -43.03
N TRP A 66 27.47 -7.92 -43.22
CA TRP A 66 27.85 -7.22 -44.44
C TRP A 66 29.38 -7.07 -44.57
N ALA A 67 30.08 -6.75 -43.49
CA ALA A 67 31.53 -6.58 -43.48
C ALA A 67 32.31 -7.90 -43.64
N SER A 68 31.73 -9.04 -43.24
CA SER A 68 32.38 -10.37 -43.25
C SER A 68 32.20 -11.14 -44.56
N GLY A 69 31.44 -10.59 -45.52
CA GLY A 69 31.28 -11.14 -46.86
C GLY A 69 29.93 -11.81 -47.15
N PRO A 70 29.62 -12.11 -48.43
CA PRO A 70 28.28 -12.46 -48.90
C PRO A 70 27.71 -13.76 -48.30
N MET A 71 28.56 -14.65 -47.79
CA MET A 71 28.14 -15.91 -47.15
C MET A 71 27.65 -15.74 -45.70
N ALA A 72 28.11 -14.72 -44.97
CA ALA A 72 27.73 -14.49 -43.57
C ALA A 72 26.40 -13.72 -43.44
N LEU A 73 26.05 -12.94 -44.48
CA LEU A 73 24.86 -12.10 -44.54
C LEU A 73 23.52 -12.87 -44.38
N PRO A 74 23.28 -14.06 -45.00
CA PRO A 74 22.03 -14.78 -44.78
C PRO A 74 21.86 -15.27 -43.33
N ALA A 75 22.93 -15.76 -42.69
CA ALA A 75 22.89 -16.19 -41.29
C ALA A 75 22.64 -15.00 -40.34
N ALA A 76 23.33 -13.88 -40.57
CA ALA A 76 23.11 -12.64 -39.81
C ALA A 76 21.69 -12.09 -40.02
N GLY A 77 21.16 -12.17 -41.24
CA GLY A 77 19.80 -11.77 -41.59
C GLY A 77 18.74 -12.58 -40.84
N ILE A 78 18.87 -13.91 -40.80
CA ILE A 78 17.96 -14.78 -40.05
C ILE A 78 17.98 -14.41 -38.56
N LEU A 79 19.17 -14.23 -37.97
CA LEU A 79 19.30 -13.89 -36.56
C LEU A 79 18.71 -12.49 -36.25
N ALA A 80 18.95 -11.51 -37.11
CA ALA A 80 18.37 -10.18 -37.00
C ALA A 80 16.84 -10.22 -37.09
N VAL A 81 16.27 -10.98 -38.04
CA VAL A 81 14.82 -11.19 -38.15
C VAL A 81 14.26 -11.83 -36.87
N VAL A 82 14.92 -12.86 -36.33
CA VAL A 82 14.51 -13.48 -35.06
C VAL A 82 14.51 -12.48 -33.91
N LEU A 83 15.54 -11.64 -33.78
CA LEU A 83 15.62 -10.61 -32.74
C LEU A 83 14.53 -9.55 -32.88
N VAL A 84 14.23 -9.12 -34.11
CA VAL A 84 13.13 -8.19 -34.39
C VAL A 84 11.79 -8.85 -34.06
N VAL A 85 11.56 -10.09 -34.48
CA VAL A 85 10.36 -10.85 -34.13
C VAL A 85 10.23 -10.95 -32.60
N LEU A 86 11.29 -11.28 -31.87
CA LEU A 86 11.27 -11.32 -30.39
C LEU A 86 11.02 -9.95 -29.74
N ALA A 87 11.49 -8.86 -30.35
CA ALA A 87 11.29 -7.50 -29.87
C ALA A 87 9.83 -7.01 -30.05
N PHE A 88 9.12 -7.53 -31.04
CA PHE A 88 7.77 -7.08 -31.40
C PHE A 88 6.65 -8.08 -31.11
N VAL A 89 6.93 -9.39 -31.05
CA VAL A 89 5.93 -10.41 -30.70
C VAL A 89 5.52 -10.25 -29.24
N ARG A 90 4.24 -9.91 -29.06
CA ARG A 90 3.62 -9.75 -27.76
C ARG A 90 2.68 -10.92 -27.50
N ARG A 91 2.90 -11.62 -26.38
CA ARG A 91 1.96 -12.64 -25.91
C ARG A 91 1.25 -12.09 -24.68
N ARG A 92 -0.06 -11.84 -24.78
CA ARG A 92 -0.91 -11.32 -23.68
C ARG A 92 -0.41 -9.99 -23.10
N GLY A 93 0.08 -9.08 -23.96
CA GLY A 93 0.50 -7.74 -23.57
C GLY A 93 1.89 -7.61 -22.96
N ARG A 94 2.65 -8.71 -22.84
CA ARG A 94 4.06 -8.75 -22.40
C ARG A 94 4.97 -9.23 -23.54
N SER A 95 6.24 -8.84 -23.53
CA SER A 95 7.23 -9.39 -24.47
C SER A 95 7.58 -10.83 -24.09
N LEU A 96 8.00 -11.66 -25.05
CA LEU A 96 8.38 -13.05 -24.77
C LEU A 96 9.52 -13.18 -23.73
N PRO A 97 10.59 -12.36 -23.77
CA PRO A 97 11.64 -12.42 -22.76
C PRO A 97 11.13 -12.11 -21.35
N GLU A 98 10.26 -11.12 -21.20
CA GLU A 98 9.64 -10.76 -19.91
C GLU A 98 8.73 -11.87 -19.39
N TRP A 99 7.93 -12.46 -20.28
CA TRP A 99 7.09 -13.60 -19.93
C TRP A 99 7.93 -14.76 -19.40
N LEU A 100 9.09 -15.02 -20.02
CA LEU A 100 9.99 -16.09 -19.61
C LEU A 100 10.72 -15.77 -18.30
N ALA A 101 11.16 -14.53 -18.12
CA ALA A 101 11.77 -14.06 -16.87
C ALA A 101 10.82 -14.25 -15.68
N THR A 102 9.57 -13.77 -15.81
CA THR A 102 8.55 -13.94 -14.75
C THR A 102 8.15 -15.39 -14.51
N ALA A 103 8.16 -16.23 -15.56
CA ALA A 103 7.94 -17.67 -15.40
C ALA A 103 9.08 -18.37 -14.65
N ARG A 104 10.35 -17.99 -14.92
CA ARG A 104 11.52 -18.49 -14.18
C ARG A 104 11.52 -18.01 -12.73
N GLU A 105 11.21 -16.75 -12.48
CA GLU A 105 11.07 -16.19 -11.12
C GLU A 105 10.01 -16.95 -10.31
N LEU A 106 8.83 -17.21 -10.89
CA LEU A 106 7.79 -18.02 -10.26
C LEU A 106 8.26 -19.46 -9.97
N LYS A 107 8.93 -20.10 -10.93
CA LYS A 107 9.47 -21.46 -10.74
C LYS A 107 10.50 -21.48 -9.61
N ALA A 108 11.38 -20.47 -9.55
CA ALA A 108 12.37 -20.32 -8.49
C ALA A 108 11.70 -20.10 -7.12
N ARG A 109 10.69 -19.22 -7.02
CA ARG A 109 9.92 -19.02 -5.78
C ARG A 109 9.21 -20.29 -5.33
N ARG A 110 8.53 -21.00 -6.22
CA ARG A 110 7.89 -22.29 -5.89
C ARG A 110 8.88 -23.33 -5.38
N ARG A 111 10.06 -23.42 -6.00
CA ARG A 111 11.13 -24.33 -5.55
C ARG A 111 11.68 -23.95 -4.18
N ARG A 112 11.91 -22.66 -3.92
CA ARG A 112 12.33 -22.17 -2.60
C ARG A 112 11.28 -22.43 -1.54
N ALA A 113 10.01 -22.13 -1.84
CA ALA A 113 8.91 -22.36 -0.92
C ALA A 113 8.67 -23.85 -0.63
N GLY A 114 8.99 -24.75 -1.57
CA GLY A 114 8.93 -26.20 -1.33
C GLY A 114 10.04 -26.75 -0.43
N ARG A 115 11.08 -25.95 -0.15
CA ARG A 115 12.21 -26.30 0.72
C ARG A 115 12.21 -25.51 2.04
N LEU A 116 11.26 -24.60 2.20
CA LEU A 116 11.20 -23.71 3.34
C LEU A 116 10.64 -24.48 4.55
N GLY A 117 11.42 -24.57 5.62
CA GLY A 117 10.91 -24.85 6.95
C GLY A 117 10.52 -23.55 7.64
N ILE A 118 9.36 -23.50 8.27
CA ILE A 118 8.95 -22.33 9.05
C ILE A 118 9.83 -22.29 10.31
N PRO A 119 10.48 -21.15 10.63
CA PRO A 119 11.31 -21.04 11.83
C PRO A 119 10.51 -21.39 13.10
N PRO A 120 11.11 -22.14 14.04
CA PRO A 120 10.45 -22.46 15.31
C PRO A 120 10.15 -21.17 16.09
N GLY A 121 9.02 -21.14 16.80
CA GLY A 121 8.55 -19.95 17.53
C GLY A 121 7.87 -18.90 16.66
N THR A 122 7.61 -19.18 15.38
CA THR A 122 6.77 -18.31 14.54
C THR A 122 5.32 -18.38 15.00
N GLU A 123 4.73 -17.24 15.37
CA GLU A 123 3.32 -17.16 15.71
C GLU A 123 2.44 -17.65 14.53
N PRO A 124 1.43 -18.52 14.77
CA PRO A 124 0.61 -19.10 13.70
C PRO A 124 -0.09 -18.07 12.80
N GLY A 125 -0.44 -16.90 13.36
CA GLY A 125 -1.03 -15.80 12.60
C GLY A 125 -0.04 -15.10 11.66
N PHE A 126 1.25 -15.13 11.99
CA PHE A 126 2.33 -14.53 11.20
C PHE A 126 2.88 -15.48 10.13
N GLY A 127 2.68 -16.80 10.31
CA GLY A 127 3.13 -17.86 9.39
C GLY A 127 2.93 -17.56 7.89
N PRO A 128 1.74 -17.16 7.42
CA PRO A 128 1.52 -16.84 6.00
C PRO A 128 2.42 -15.72 5.44
N ALA A 129 2.84 -14.76 6.27
CA ALA A 129 3.77 -13.71 5.86
C ALA A 129 5.20 -14.26 5.75
N VAL A 130 5.64 -15.08 6.71
CA VAL A 130 6.96 -15.74 6.70
C VAL A 130 7.08 -16.71 5.53
N GLU A 131 6.02 -17.42 5.16
CA GLU A 131 6.02 -18.28 3.99
C GLU A 131 6.18 -17.50 2.67
N CYS A 132 5.73 -16.24 2.64
CA CYS A 132 5.91 -15.35 1.49
C CYS A 132 7.32 -14.73 1.46
N ASP A 133 7.83 -14.33 2.62
CA ASP A 133 9.17 -13.79 2.82
C ASP A 133 9.79 -14.36 4.11
N PRO A 134 10.68 -15.37 3.99
CA PRO A 134 11.30 -16.03 5.12
C PRO A 134 12.19 -15.15 6.00
N GLY A 135 12.59 -13.97 5.50
CA GLY A 135 13.38 -13.03 6.28
C GLY A 135 12.58 -12.33 7.37
N LEU A 136 11.26 -12.25 7.21
CA LEU A 136 10.38 -11.50 8.10
C LEU A 136 10.34 -12.10 9.50
N ARG A 137 10.48 -11.22 10.49
CA ARG A 137 10.38 -11.51 11.92
C ARG A 137 9.75 -10.34 12.65
N THR A 138 9.12 -10.64 13.79
CA THR A 138 8.57 -9.65 14.70
C THR A 138 9.61 -9.23 15.73
N TYR A 139 9.44 -8.03 16.29
CA TYR A 139 10.23 -7.52 17.39
C TYR A 139 9.33 -6.75 18.36
N VAL A 140 9.71 -6.77 19.63
CA VAL A 140 9.08 -5.95 20.67
C VAL A 140 10.02 -4.83 21.06
N TYR A 141 9.49 -3.62 21.18
CA TYR A 141 10.20 -2.48 21.75
C TYR A 141 9.41 -1.89 22.93
N GLY A 142 10.08 -1.65 24.05
CA GLY A 142 9.49 -1.09 25.28
C GLY A 142 9.07 -2.14 26.31
N GLY A 143 8.13 -1.80 27.21
CA GLY A 143 7.48 -2.76 28.11
C GLY A 143 7.67 -2.62 29.62
N ARG A 144 8.39 -1.59 30.13
CA ARG A 144 8.43 -1.30 31.59
C ARG A 144 7.47 -0.19 32.03
N ASP A 145 7.50 0.96 31.35
CA ASP A 145 6.66 2.13 31.73
C ASP A 145 5.66 2.55 30.63
N ARG A 146 5.72 1.91 29.47
CA ARG A 146 4.88 2.19 28.30
C ARG A 146 4.41 0.89 27.66
N ARG A 147 3.24 0.96 26.99
CA ARG A 147 2.70 -0.13 26.18
C ARG A 147 3.78 -0.63 25.21
N PRO A 148 4.08 -1.94 25.18
CA PRO A 148 5.05 -2.48 24.23
C PRO A 148 4.56 -2.28 22.80
N VAL A 149 5.47 -1.92 21.90
CA VAL A 149 5.20 -1.73 20.48
C VAL A 149 5.74 -2.92 19.70
N GLY A 150 4.90 -3.48 18.84
CA GLY A 150 5.28 -4.53 17.89
C GLY A 150 5.86 -3.91 16.63
N LEU A 151 6.98 -4.46 16.15
CA LEU A 151 7.59 -4.12 14.88
C LEU A 151 7.76 -5.38 14.04
N VAL A 152 7.82 -5.22 12.72
CA VAL A 152 8.14 -6.28 11.76
C VAL A 152 9.30 -5.86 10.88
N GLY A 153 10.20 -6.77 10.54
CA GLY A 153 11.31 -6.47 9.63
C GLY A 153 12.08 -7.72 9.23
N ASP A 154 13.02 -7.57 8.30
CA ASP A 154 13.89 -8.65 7.82
C ASP A 154 15.33 -8.60 8.39
N GLY A 155 15.61 -7.57 9.20
CA GLY A 155 16.94 -7.25 9.72
C GLY A 155 17.67 -6.16 8.95
N THR A 156 17.22 -5.82 7.75
CA THR A 156 17.67 -4.65 6.98
C THR A 156 16.76 -3.45 7.19
N PHE A 157 15.47 -3.67 7.48
CA PHE A 157 14.52 -2.62 7.80
C PHE A 157 13.69 -3.00 9.04
N VAL A 158 12.99 -1.99 9.59
CA VAL A 158 11.93 -2.19 10.59
C VAL A 158 10.70 -1.39 10.20
N THR A 159 9.53 -1.97 10.43
CA THR A 159 8.23 -1.36 10.18
C THR A 159 7.41 -1.37 11.46
N VAL A 160 6.81 -0.23 11.78
CA VAL A 160 5.80 -0.09 12.84
C VAL A 160 4.42 0.12 12.21
N VAL A 161 3.38 -0.44 12.82
CA VAL A 161 2.02 -0.40 12.28
C VAL A 161 1.07 0.28 13.26
N LEU A 162 0.24 1.17 12.72
CA LEU A 162 -0.86 1.80 13.44
C LEU A 162 -2.19 1.29 12.89
N GLN A 163 -3.14 0.98 13.76
CA GLN A 163 -4.54 0.84 13.38
C GLN A 163 -5.22 2.21 13.51
N VAL A 164 -5.97 2.57 12.47
CA VAL A 164 -6.64 3.86 12.38
C VAL A 164 -8.13 3.63 12.19
N GLU A 165 -8.90 4.22 13.10
CA GLU A 165 -10.34 4.20 13.10
C GLU A 165 -10.86 5.63 12.92
N ALA A 166 -11.90 5.78 12.10
CA ALA A 166 -12.66 7.01 12.06
C ALA A 166 -13.36 7.19 13.42
N ASP A 167 -13.27 8.37 14.02
CA ASP A 167 -14.01 8.67 15.24
C ASP A 167 -15.52 8.74 14.91
N ALA A 168 -16.20 7.61 15.09
CA ALA A 168 -17.57 7.42 14.67
C ALA A 168 -18.52 7.84 15.79
N THR A 169 -18.87 9.13 15.83
CA THR A 169 -20.07 9.59 16.57
C THR A 169 -21.37 9.13 15.89
N ALA A 170 -21.32 8.53 14.71
CA ALA A 170 -22.46 7.88 14.06
C ALA A 170 -22.10 6.46 13.61
N MET A 171 -22.87 5.46 14.07
CA MET A 171 -22.65 4.03 13.80
C MET A 171 -22.64 3.63 12.31
N ARG A 172 -22.88 4.55 11.36
CA ARG A 172 -22.78 4.35 9.90
C ARG A 172 -22.44 5.67 9.20
N ALA A 173 -21.18 6.07 9.17
CA ALA A 173 -20.76 7.20 8.34
C ALA A 173 -20.86 6.84 6.83
N PRO A 174 -21.43 7.72 5.98
CA PRO A 174 -21.50 7.55 4.53
C PRO A 174 -20.17 7.16 3.87
N ARG A 175 -20.24 6.41 2.77
CA ARG A 175 -19.09 5.86 1.99
C ARG A 175 -18.00 6.87 1.66
N ASP A 176 -18.35 8.14 1.52
CA ASP A 176 -17.52 9.26 1.08
C ASP A 176 -17.01 10.17 2.22
N ARG A 177 -17.48 9.96 3.46
CA ARG A 177 -17.43 11.01 4.49
C ARG A 177 -16.09 11.20 5.20
N GLN A 178 -15.11 10.32 5.01
CA GLN A 178 -13.77 10.58 5.54
C GLN A 178 -12.65 10.14 4.58
N PRO A 179 -11.84 11.10 4.09
CA PRO A 179 -10.77 10.81 3.14
C PRO A 179 -9.65 10.00 3.81
N LEU A 180 -8.96 9.17 3.01
CA LEU A 180 -7.69 8.57 3.45
C LEU A 180 -6.73 9.70 3.87
N PRO A 181 -6.06 9.61 5.03
CA PRO A 181 -5.23 10.70 5.58
C PRO A 181 -3.88 10.82 4.85
N LEU A 182 -3.88 10.89 3.52
CA LEU A 182 -2.68 10.86 2.68
C LEU A 182 -1.72 12.02 2.96
N ALA A 183 -2.24 13.21 3.25
CA ALA A 183 -1.41 14.36 3.59
C ALA A 183 -0.64 14.12 4.90
N LEU A 184 -1.32 13.66 5.95
CA LEU A 184 -0.70 13.35 7.24
C LEU A 184 0.32 12.22 7.12
N VAL A 185 0.02 11.19 6.34
CA VAL A 185 0.93 10.06 6.09
C VAL A 185 2.15 10.50 5.26
N ARG A 186 1.96 11.39 4.30
CA ARG A 186 3.05 12.00 3.53
C ARG A 186 3.98 12.80 4.45
N ASP A 187 3.42 13.62 5.33
CA ASP A 187 4.19 14.45 6.25
C ASP A 187 4.99 13.58 7.23
N ALA A 188 4.50 12.39 7.57
CA ALA A 188 5.23 11.44 8.42
C ALA A 188 6.48 10.82 7.77
N LEU A 189 6.72 11.01 6.46
CA LEU A 189 7.93 10.52 5.80
C LEU A 189 9.21 11.23 6.27
N ASP A 190 9.10 12.45 6.81
CA ASP A 190 10.20 13.24 7.41
C ASP A 190 9.77 13.81 8.76
N VAL A 191 10.34 13.29 9.85
CA VAL A 191 10.02 13.78 11.21
C VAL A 191 11.28 13.79 12.05
N ASP A 192 11.64 14.92 12.65
CA ASP A 192 12.77 15.04 13.59
C ASP A 192 14.10 14.45 13.07
N GLY A 193 14.39 14.64 11.77
CA GLY A 193 15.56 14.10 11.09
C GLY A 193 15.49 12.59 10.78
N ILE A 194 14.37 11.93 11.11
CA ILE A 194 14.07 10.55 10.76
C ILE A 194 13.45 10.54 9.37
N ARG A 195 14.11 9.83 8.44
CA ARG A 195 13.64 9.66 7.07
C ARG A 195 13.16 8.23 6.89
N LEU A 196 11.85 8.08 6.65
CA LEU A 196 11.25 6.78 6.34
C LEU A 196 11.53 6.41 4.88
N GLU A 197 11.75 5.11 4.63
CA GLU A 197 11.82 4.54 3.27
C GLU A 197 10.45 4.73 2.59
N SER A 198 9.39 4.38 3.32
CA SER A 198 8.02 4.43 2.82
C SER A 198 6.99 4.46 3.95
N ALA A 199 5.80 4.94 3.61
CA ALA A 199 4.61 4.86 4.44
C ALA A 199 3.47 4.25 3.62
N GLN A 200 2.83 3.22 4.15
CA GLN A 200 1.82 2.44 3.44
C GLN A 200 0.49 2.52 4.19
N ILE A 201 -0.57 2.87 3.48
CA ILE A 201 -1.94 2.74 3.96
C ILE A 201 -2.52 1.44 3.40
N VAL A 202 -3.06 0.59 4.27
CA VAL A 202 -3.74 -0.65 3.91
C VAL A 202 -5.16 -0.60 4.43
N LEU A 203 -6.12 -0.61 3.50
CA LEU A 203 -7.54 -0.71 3.80
C LEU A 203 -8.01 -2.14 3.51
N HIS A 204 -8.52 -2.83 4.52
CA HIS A 204 -9.12 -4.14 4.38
C HIS A 204 -10.62 -4.05 4.61
N THR A 205 -11.37 -4.49 3.61
CA THR A 205 -12.82 -4.36 3.57
C THR A 205 -13.47 -5.72 3.38
N GLN A 206 -14.47 -6.02 4.19
CA GLN A 206 -15.40 -7.13 3.96
C GLN A 206 -16.78 -6.54 3.63
N PRO A 207 -17.37 -6.88 2.47
CA PRO A 207 -18.64 -6.32 2.07
C PRO A 207 -19.76 -6.79 3.00
N ALA A 208 -20.78 -5.95 3.14
CA ALA A 208 -22.08 -6.36 3.64
C ALA A 208 -23.02 -6.64 2.44
N PRO A 209 -24.02 -7.53 2.58
CA PRO A 209 -24.11 -8.56 3.60
C PRO A 209 -22.97 -9.59 3.47
N ALA A 210 -22.59 -10.22 4.57
CA ALA A 210 -21.43 -11.12 4.56
C ALA A 210 -21.70 -12.33 3.63
N LEU A 211 -20.78 -12.60 2.70
CA LEU A 211 -20.96 -13.63 1.66
C LEU A 211 -21.09 -15.07 2.18
N HIS A 212 -20.87 -15.31 3.47
CA HIS A 212 -21.11 -16.63 4.09
C HIS A 212 -22.58 -16.94 4.35
N LEU A 213 -23.46 -15.96 4.17
CA LEU A 213 -24.88 -16.18 4.26
C LEU A 213 -25.43 -16.73 2.94
N PRO A 214 -26.31 -17.76 2.97
CA PRO A 214 -27.02 -18.20 1.78
C PRO A 214 -27.75 -17.02 1.11
N PRO A 215 -27.78 -16.94 -0.24
CA PRO A 215 -28.46 -15.85 -0.94
C PRO A 215 -29.95 -15.74 -0.59
N GLN A 216 -30.61 -16.86 -0.27
CA GLN A 216 -32.02 -16.87 0.14
C GLN A 216 -32.24 -16.54 1.63
N SER A 217 -31.18 -16.20 2.38
CA SER A 217 -31.33 -15.90 3.81
C SER A 217 -32.08 -14.60 4.03
N VAL A 218 -32.90 -14.56 5.08
CA VAL A 218 -33.64 -13.37 5.51
C VAL A 218 -32.71 -12.19 5.77
N ALA A 219 -31.51 -12.46 6.30
CA ALA A 219 -30.48 -11.43 6.49
C ALA A 219 -30.03 -10.79 5.17
N VAL A 220 -29.77 -11.58 4.13
CA VAL A 220 -29.40 -11.01 2.82
C VAL A 220 -30.56 -10.21 2.24
N ALA A 221 -31.78 -10.75 2.25
CA ALA A 221 -32.96 -10.07 1.71
C ALA A 221 -33.24 -8.72 2.39
N ASN A 222 -33.09 -8.64 3.72
CA ASN A 222 -33.37 -7.43 4.49
C ASN A 222 -32.23 -6.40 4.44
N TYR A 223 -30.97 -6.83 4.39
CA TYR A 223 -29.83 -5.92 4.44
C TYR A 223 -29.33 -5.48 3.05
N LEU A 224 -29.67 -6.19 1.97
CA LEU A 224 -29.24 -5.82 0.62
C LEU A 224 -29.77 -4.45 0.17
N PRO A 225 -31.05 -4.07 0.37
CA PRO A 225 -31.52 -2.73 -0.01
C PRO A 225 -30.81 -1.61 0.77
N LEU A 226 -30.56 -1.84 2.07
CA LEU A 226 -29.80 -0.89 2.89
C LEU A 226 -28.34 -0.79 2.43
N GLN A 227 -27.76 -1.90 1.96
CA GLN A 227 -26.44 -1.92 1.37
C GLN A 227 -26.39 -1.17 0.05
N GLU A 228 -27.41 -1.28 -0.79
CA GLU A 228 -27.47 -0.52 -2.04
C GLU A 228 -27.55 0.99 -1.79
N GLN A 229 -28.27 1.41 -0.74
CA GLN A 229 -28.42 2.82 -0.35
C GLN A 229 -27.19 3.40 0.35
N THR A 230 -26.71 2.74 1.42
CA THR A 230 -25.63 3.28 2.28
C THR A 230 -24.27 2.85 1.79
N GLY A 231 -24.21 1.63 1.30
CA GLY A 231 -23.01 1.06 0.78
C GLY A 231 -21.89 0.78 1.78
N ALA A 232 -22.17 0.94 3.05
CA ALA A 232 -21.20 0.71 4.10
C ALA A 232 -20.76 -0.76 4.08
N PRO A 233 -19.45 -1.06 4.11
CA PRO A 233 -19.00 -2.44 4.26
C PRO A 233 -19.37 -2.99 5.65
N ALA A 234 -19.45 -4.31 5.79
CA ALA A 234 -19.65 -4.97 7.08
C ALA A 234 -18.46 -4.71 8.01
N VAL A 235 -17.25 -4.77 7.45
CA VAL A 235 -16.00 -4.51 8.17
C VAL A 235 -15.11 -3.64 7.30
N ARG A 236 -14.52 -2.62 7.90
CA ARG A 236 -13.49 -1.77 7.28
C ARG A 236 -12.40 -1.47 8.30
N ILE A 237 -11.23 -2.05 8.09
CA ILE A 237 -10.05 -1.86 8.94
C ILE A 237 -9.02 -1.07 8.15
N THR A 238 -8.43 -0.04 8.76
CA THR A 238 -7.36 0.74 8.15
C THR A 238 -6.09 0.60 8.97
N TRP A 239 -5.01 0.18 8.33
CA TRP A 239 -3.68 0.19 8.91
C TRP A 239 -2.78 1.19 8.19
N ILE A 240 -1.86 1.79 8.94
CA ILE A 240 -0.77 2.59 8.39
C ILE A 240 0.54 1.99 8.87
N ALA A 241 1.36 1.53 7.92
CA ALA A 241 2.66 0.93 8.18
C ALA A 241 3.77 1.90 7.78
N LEU A 242 4.66 2.21 8.72
CA LEU A 242 5.78 3.12 8.54
C LEU A 242 7.08 2.32 8.49
N LYS A 243 7.72 2.27 7.32
CA LYS A 243 8.94 1.50 7.08
C LYS A 243 10.17 2.38 7.19
N LEU A 244 11.10 1.96 8.04
CA LEU A 244 12.38 2.60 8.25
C LEU A 244 13.49 1.68 7.75
N ASP A 245 14.29 2.21 6.82
CA ASP A 245 15.59 1.67 6.46
C ASP A 245 16.67 2.47 7.23
N PRO A 246 17.41 1.85 8.16
CA PRO A 246 18.46 2.53 8.92
C PRO A 246 19.53 3.19 8.05
N GLU A 247 19.80 2.65 6.86
CA GLU A 247 20.81 3.19 5.94
C GLU A 247 20.40 4.55 5.34
N GLN A 248 19.10 4.86 5.32
CA GLN A 248 18.58 6.13 4.78
C GLN A 248 18.60 7.27 5.80
N CYS A 249 18.79 6.97 7.09
CA CYS A 249 18.87 7.97 8.16
C CYS A 249 19.91 7.62 9.25
N PRO A 250 21.18 7.36 8.88
CA PRO A 250 22.18 6.80 9.79
C PRO A 250 22.47 7.70 10.99
N GLN A 251 22.47 9.03 10.80
CA GLN A 251 22.69 9.99 11.87
C GLN A 251 21.57 9.93 12.93
N ALA A 252 20.30 9.84 12.49
CA ALA A 252 19.15 9.78 13.39
C ALA A 252 19.15 8.48 14.21
N VAL A 253 19.59 7.37 13.59
CA VAL A 253 19.75 6.07 14.25
C VAL A 253 20.91 6.11 15.25
N ALA A 254 22.07 6.67 14.87
CA ALA A 254 23.25 6.76 15.72
C ALA A 254 22.98 7.55 17.02
N VAL A 255 22.34 8.72 16.93
CA VAL A 255 21.99 9.55 18.11
C VAL A 255 21.03 8.83 19.06
N ARG A 256 20.28 7.83 18.58
CA ARG A 256 19.33 7.04 19.38
C ARG A 256 19.90 5.72 19.91
N GLY A 257 21.21 5.54 19.82
CA GLY A 257 21.92 4.37 20.35
C GLY A 257 22.43 3.41 19.27
N GLY A 258 22.22 3.72 17.99
CA GLY A 258 22.73 2.92 16.88
C GLY A 258 22.04 1.56 16.70
N GLY A 259 22.44 0.84 15.65
CA GLY A 259 21.98 -0.52 15.36
C GLY A 259 20.45 -0.67 15.33
N LEU A 260 19.97 -1.84 15.73
CA LEU A 260 18.54 -2.17 15.75
C LEU A 260 17.75 -1.31 16.75
N ILE A 261 18.31 -1.04 17.94
CA ILE A 261 17.63 -0.26 18.99
C ILE A 261 17.40 1.18 18.52
N GLY A 262 18.40 1.80 17.88
CA GLY A 262 18.27 3.13 17.30
C GLY A 262 17.23 3.17 16.18
N ALA A 263 17.18 2.13 15.33
CA ALA A 263 16.18 1.99 14.29
C ALA A 263 14.76 1.84 14.85
N GLN A 264 14.57 0.99 15.86
CA GLN A 264 13.28 0.81 16.56
C GLN A 264 12.82 2.13 17.19
N LYS A 265 13.70 2.87 17.88
CA LYS A 265 13.40 4.20 18.44
C LYS A 265 12.99 5.21 17.38
N CYS A 266 13.67 5.24 16.23
CA CYS A 266 13.29 6.09 15.10
C CYS A 266 11.89 5.74 14.58
N ALA A 267 11.61 4.47 14.32
CA ALA A 267 10.32 4.02 13.82
C ALA A 267 9.18 4.36 14.80
N VAL A 268 9.35 4.04 16.09
CA VAL A 268 8.37 4.34 17.14
C VAL A 268 8.15 5.84 17.29
N ARG A 269 9.20 6.66 17.23
CA ARG A 269 9.08 8.12 17.27
C ARG A 269 8.23 8.66 16.11
N ALA A 270 8.45 8.14 14.89
CA ALA A 270 7.66 8.53 13.72
C ALA A 270 6.19 8.09 13.85
N ALA A 271 5.94 6.89 14.40
CA ALA A 271 4.59 6.42 14.68
C ALA A 271 3.87 7.27 15.73
N ASP A 272 4.52 7.59 16.86
CA ASP A 272 3.94 8.44 17.91
C ASP A 272 3.60 9.83 17.37
N HIS A 273 4.48 10.39 16.53
CA HIS A 273 4.20 11.66 15.85
C HIS A 273 2.97 11.56 14.94
N LEU A 274 2.90 10.54 14.07
CA LEU A 274 1.75 10.34 13.19
C LEU A 274 0.46 10.09 13.99
N ALA A 275 0.51 9.27 15.03
CA ALA A 275 -0.64 9.00 15.90
C ALA A 275 -1.20 10.29 16.51
N SER A 276 -0.32 11.15 17.06
CA SER A 276 -0.71 12.46 17.58
C SER A 276 -1.37 13.36 16.52
N ARG A 277 -0.80 13.39 15.31
CA ARG A 277 -1.35 14.18 14.19
C ARG A 277 -2.69 13.64 13.69
N LEU A 278 -2.87 12.32 13.66
CA LEU A 278 -4.13 11.67 13.33
C LEU A 278 -5.21 11.96 14.37
N THR A 279 -4.87 11.91 15.67
CA THR A 279 -5.79 12.30 16.75
C THR A 279 -6.20 13.76 16.67
N GLY A 280 -5.25 14.67 16.39
CA GLY A 280 -5.57 16.08 16.13
C GLY A 280 -6.47 16.30 14.91
N ALA A 281 -6.55 15.34 13.99
CA ALA A 281 -7.41 15.36 12.81
C ALA A 281 -8.73 14.57 12.99
N GLY A 282 -9.06 14.13 14.20
CA GLY A 282 -10.30 13.41 14.51
C GLY A 282 -10.29 11.92 14.16
N PHE A 283 -9.11 11.29 14.11
CA PHE A 283 -8.98 9.84 14.01
C PHE A 283 -8.54 9.23 15.34
N ARG A 284 -9.04 8.04 15.64
CA ARG A 284 -8.44 7.20 16.68
C ARG A 284 -7.29 6.41 16.07
N ALA A 285 -6.08 6.60 16.58
CA ALA A 285 -4.88 5.93 16.10
C ALA A 285 -4.22 5.15 17.24
N THR A 286 -4.03 3.85 17.04
CA THR A 286 -3.42 2.96 18.03
C THR A 286 -2.17 2.31 17.42
N VAL A 287 -1.01 2.52 18.03
CA VAL A 287 0.23 1.82 17.66
C VAL A 287 0.13 0.38 18.15
N LEU A 288 0.28 -0.59 17.24
CA LEU A 288 0.04 -2.00 17.54
C LEU A 288 1.17 -2.59 18.40
N ASN A 289 0.80 -3.43 19.37
CA ASN A 289 1.75 -4.33 20.03
C ASN A 289 2.05 -5.56 19.12
N GLU A 290 2.90 -6.49 19.56
CA GLU A 290 3.30 -7.65 18.73
C GLU A 290 2.13 -8.61 18.41
N GLU A 291 1.26 -8.88 19.38
CA GLU A 291 0.09 -9.74 19.18
C GLU A 291 -0.90 -9.11 18.20
N GLU A 292 -1.19 -7.82 18.37
CA GLU A 292 -2.06 -7.04 17.48
C GLU A 292 -1.48 -6.91 16.07
N LEU A 293 -0.16 -6.74 15.96
CA LEU A 293 0.55 -6.73 14.68
C LEU A 293 0.39 -8.07 13.97
N THR A 294 0.61 -9.18 14.68
CA THR A 294 0.42 -10.53 14.16
C THR A 294 -1.01 -10.77 13.72
N ALA A 295 -1.99 -10.35 14.52
CA ALA A 295 -3.41 -10.43 14.18
C ALA A 295 -3.74 -9.58 12.93
N ALA A 296 -3.23 -8.35 12.83
CA ALA A 296 -3.43 -7.47 11.69
C ALA A 296 -2.88 -8.07 10.39
N ILE A 297 -1.71 -8.71 10.46
CA ILE A 297 -1.09 -9.40 9.32
C ILE A 297 -1.93 -10.62 8.93
N ALA A 298 -2.37 -11.43 9.90
CA ALA A 298 -3.24 -12.58 9.66
C ALA A 298 -4.57 -12.16 9.01
N THR A 299 -5.22 -11.12 9.53
CA THR A 299 -6.46 -10.55 8.99
C THR A 299 -6.24 -10.03 7.57
N SER A 300 -5.17 -9.26 7.33
CA SER A 300 -4.86 -8.76 5.99
C SER A 300 -4.61 -9.91 5.02
N ALA A 301 -3.81 -10.91 5.38
CA ALA A 301 -3.57 -12.12 4.58
C ALA A 301 -4.84 -12.96 4.34
N CYS A 302 -5.94 -12.64 5.03
CA CYS A 302 -7.14 -13.45 5.14
C CYS A 302 -6.81 -14.89 5.55
N ALA A 303 -5.90 -15.10 6.49
CA ALA A 303 -5.68 -16.43 7.08
C ALA A 303 -6.99 -16.97 7.66
N ASN A 304 -7.27 -18.27 7.50
CA ASN A 304 -8.45 -18.87 8.07
C ASN A 304 -8.29 -18.94 9.61
N PRO A 305 -9.17 -18.28 10.39
CA PRO A 305 -9.02 -18.22 11.83
C PRO A 305 -9.08 -19.59 12.51
N LEU A 306 -9.86 -20.54 11.96
CA LEU A 306 -9.94 -21.90 12.50
C LEU A 306 -8.61 -22.64 12.33
N VAL A 307 -8.00 -22.54 11.15
CA VAL A 307 -6.69 -23.15 10.86
C VAL A 307 -5.59 -22.48 11.69
N THR A 308 -5.63 -21.16 11.84
CA THR A 308 -4.69 -20.44 12.70
C THR A 308 -4.80 -20.87 14.16
N ALA A 309 -6.03 -21.01 14.69
CA ALA A 309 -6.25 -21.45 16.06
C ALA A 309 -5.83 -22.92 16.27
N GLU A 310 -6.06 -23.78 15.28
CA GLU A 310 -5.62 -25.18 15.32
C GLU A 310 -4.09 -25.30 15.33
N ALA A 311 -3.40 -24.58 14.45
CA ALA A 311 -1.93 -24.53 14.42
C ALA A 311 -1.33 -24.02 15.74
N GLY A 312 -1.99 -23.06 16.41
CA GLY A 312 -1.57 -22.60 17.73
C GLY A 312 -1.74 -23.65 18.84
N ARG A 313 -2.71 -24.55 18.72
CA ARG A 313 -2.92 -25.64 19.69
C ARG A 313 -1.98 -26.82 19.48
N THR A 314 -1.73 -27.19 18.23
CA THR A 314 -0.89 -28.36 17.89
C THR A 314 0.60 -28.04 17.87
N GLY A 315 0.96 -26.75 17.75
CA GLY A 315 2.35 -26.33 17.52
C GLY A 315 2.91 -26.77 16.16
N GLN A 316 2.09 -27.36 15.30
CA GLN A 316 2.48 -27.78 13.96
C GLN A 316 2.26 -26.64 12.98
N LEU A 317 3.36 -26.15 12.40
CA LEU A 317 3.37 -25.13 11.36
C LEU A 317 3.59 -25.82 10.01
N ASP A 318 2.55 -26.47 9.52
CA ASP A 318 2.51 -26.92 8.13
C ASP A 318 2.43 -25.73 7.19
N ARG A 319 2.87 -25.92 5.94
CA ARG A 319 2.81 -24.88 4.93
C ARG A 319 1.36 -24.59 4.53
N ARG A 320 0.93 -23.34 4.69
CA ARG A 320 -0.45 -22.88 4.45
C ARG A 320 -0.64 -22.16 3.13
N THR A 321 0.45 -21.73 2.48
CA THR A 321 0.42 -20.84 1.31
C THR A 321 0.93 -21.48 0.02
N GLU A 322 0.30 -21.13 -1.08
CA GLU A 322 0.65 -21.64 -2.41
C GLU A 322 0.55 -20.56 -3.49
N GLU A 323 1.64 -20.32 -4.23
CA GLU A 323 1.64 -19.39 -5.36
C GLU A 323 1.32 -20.11 -6.68
N SER A 324 0.30 -19.61 -7.37
CA SER A 324 -0.06 -19.95 -8.74
C SER A 324 0.26 -18.84 -9.73
N SER A 325 0.21 -19.17 -11.03
CA SER A 325 0.54 -18.19 -12.08
C SER A 325 -0.39 -16.97 -12.10
N ARG A 326 -1.58 -17.07 -11.50
CA ARG A 326 -2.63 -16.03 -11.55
C ARG A 326 -3.27 -15.76 -10.19
N SER A 327 -2.97 -16.57 -9.19
CA SER A 327 -3.55 -16.49 -7.86
C SER A 327 -2.52 -16.90 -6.82
N TRP A 328 -2.76 -16.50 -5.58
CA TRP A 328 -2.09 -17.04 -4.40
C TRP A 328 -3.16 -17.61 -3.47
N ARG A 329 -2.86 -18.68 -2.76
CA ARG A 329 -3.79 -19.32 -1.83
C ARG A 329 -3.19 -19.30 -0.43
N CYS A 330 -4.03 -19.04 0.57
CA CYS A 330 -3.76 -19.31 1.98
C CYS A 330 -4.92 -20.15 2.50
N ASP A 331 -4.62 -21.33 3.06
CA ASP A 331 -5.64 -22.27 3.52
C ASP A 331 -6.67 -22.58 2.39
N ASN A 332 -7.94 -22.34 2.66
CA ASN A 332 -9.06 -22.48 1.73
C ASN A 332 -9.45 -21.17 1.03
N ARG A 333 -8.59 -20.14 1.04
CA ARG A 333 -8.89 -18.82 0.47
C ARG A 333 -7.93 -18.47 -0.66
N ARG A 334 -8.49 -17.95 -1.75
CA ARG A 334 -7.76 -17.66 -2.99
C ARG A 334 -7.76 -16.16 -3.25
N HIS A 335 -6.61 -15.68 -3.69
CA HIS A 335 -6.32 -14.27 -3.81
C HIS A 335 -5.87 -13.94 -5.23
N THR A 336 -6.19 -12.74 -5.68
CA THR A 336 -5.59 -12.16 -6.88
C THR A 336 -5.26 -10.71 -6.62
N THR A 337 -3.98 -10.36 -6.83
CA THR A 337 -3.50 -8.98 -6.70
C THR A 337 -3.34 -8.29 -8.05
N TYR A 338 -3.70 -7.02 -8.06
CA TYR A 338 -3.58 -6.08 -9.16
C TYR A 338 -2.69 -4.91 -8.76
N TRP A 339 -1.90 -4.43 -9.70
CA TRP A 339 -1.22 -3.14 -9.64
C TRP A 339 -2.10 -2.07 -10.28
N LEU A 340 -2.19 -0.90 -9.63
CA LEU A 340 -2.87 0.29 -10.15
C LEU A 340 -1.90 1.09 -11.04
N HIS A 341 -1.92 0.83 -12.34
CA HIS A 341 -1.01 1.49 -13.29
C HIS A 341 -1.54 2.81 -13.82
N ARG A 342 -2.83 3.10 -13.61
CA ARG A 342 -3.44 4.37 -13.93
C ARG A 342 -4.40 4.69 -12.80
N TRP A 343 -4.16 5.80 -12.13
CA TRP A 343 -5.04 6.31 -11.09
C TRP A 343 -6.28 6.92 -11.73
N PRO A 344 -7.43 6.96 -11.02
CA PRO A 344 -8.61 7.68 -11.51
C PRO A 344 -8.22 9.14 -11.80
N ALA A 345 -8.84 9.74 -12.83
CA ALA A 345 -8.59 11.13 -13.16
C ALA A 345 -8.98 12.01 -11.97
N SER A 346 -8.02 12.76 -11.41
CA SER A 346 -8.30 13.77 -10.39
C SER A 346 -8.74 15.06 -11.10
N GLY A 347 -10.04 15.36 -11.10
CA GLY A 347 -10.61 16.54 -11.77
C GLY A 347 -12.14 16.58 -11.64
N ALA A 348 -12.78 17.61 -12.21
CA ALA A 348 -14.22 17.85 -12.12
C ALA A 348 -15.10 16.69 -12.65
N ASP A 349 -14.56 15.89 -13.57
CA ASP A 349 -15.29 14.81 -14.26
C ASP A 349 -14.97 13.39 -13.74
N GLY A 350 -14.12 13.25 -12.72
CA GLY A 350 -13.65 11.95 -12.22
C GLY A 350 -13.92 11.74 -10.72
N PRO A 351 -14.10 10.48 -10.25
CA PRO A 351 -14.32 10.23 -8.83
C PRO A 351 -13.09 10.63 -8.03
N SER A 352 -13.31 11.27 -6.88
CA SER A 352 -12.25 11.53 -5.90
C SER A 352 -11.60 10.22 -5.45
N LEU A 353 -10.36 10.26 -4.93
CA LEU A 353 -9.70 9.06 -4.46
C LEU A 353 -10.52 8.29 -3.39
N PRO A 354 -11.12 8.94 -2.38
CA PRO A 354 -12.00 8.24 -1.43
C PRO A 354 -13.18 7.54 -2.10
N GLN A 355 -13.82 8.18 -3.09
CA GLN A 355 -14.90 7.56 -3.86
C GLN A 355 -14.40 6.35 -4.67
N PHE A 356 -13.25 6.46 -5.33
CA PHE A 356 -12.64 5.33 -6.03
C PHE A 356 -12.36 4.16 -5.09
N VAL A 357 -11.82 4.43 -3.91
CA VAL A 357 -11.52 3.40 -2.89
C VAL A 357 -12.81 2.77 -2.37
N ALA A 358 -13.86 3.55 -2.13
CA ALA A 358 -15.16 3.03 -1.77
C ALA A 358 -15.73 2.12 -2.87
N LEU A 359 -15.67 2.54 -4.13
CA LEU A 359 -16.16 1.76 -5.28
C LEU A 359 -15.42 0.44 -5.45
N ILE A 360 -14.08 0.45 -5.38
CA ILE A 360 -13.28 -0.74 -5.63
C ILE A 360 -13.33 -1.74 -4.47
N THR A 361 -13.60 -1.29 -3.25
CA THR A 361 -13.70 -2.15 -2.06
C THR A 361 -15.12 -2.60 -1.74
N ALA A 362 -16.13 -2.05 -2.41
CA ALA A 362 -17.53 -2.44 -2.26
C ALA A 362 -17.94 -3.68 -3.08
N VAL A 363 -17.00 -4.33 -3.79
CA VAL A 363 -17.29 -5.50 -4.62
C VAL A 363 -17.72 -6.71 -3.79
N PRO A 364 -18.56 -7.61 -4.33
CA PRO A 364 -18.88 -8.88 -3.68
C PRO A 364 -17.65 -9.81 -3.75
N ALA A 365 -16.85 -9.81 -2.69
CA ALA A 365 -15.69 -10.66 -2.48
C ALA A 365 -15.56 -11.02 -0.99
N LEU A 366 -14.94 -12.15 -0.63
CA LEU A 366 -14.71 -12.50 0.79
C LEU A 366 -14.03 -11.34 1.53
N ALA A 367 -13.04 -10.73 0.89
CA ALA A 367 -12.45 -9.48 1.29
C ALA A 367 -11.85 -8.77 0.07
N THR A 368 -11.78 -7.45 0.14
CA THR A 368 -10.97 -6.63 -0.76
C THR A 368 -9.98 -5.82 0.05
N THR A 369 -8.70 -5.89 -0.33
CA THR A 369 -7.64 -5.07 0.26
C THR A 369 -7.17 -4.04 -0.75
N PHE A 370 -7.25 -2.76 -0.39
CA PHE A 370 -6.63 -1.68 -1.14
C PHE A 370 -5.38 -1.21 -0.39
N SER A 371 -4.25 -1.13 -1.06
CA SER A 371 -3.01 -0.63 -0.47
C SER A 371 -2.41 0.49 -1.30
N VAL A 372 -1.95 1.54 -0.63
CA VAL A 372 -1.25 2.66 -1.22
C VAL A 372 0.04 2.87 -0.46
N THR A 373 1.17 2.85 -1.17
CA THR A 373 2.49 3.12 -0.61
C THR A 373 2.97 4.47 -1.12
N LEU A 374 3.34 5.34 -0.20
CA LEU A 374 4.05 6.58 -0.43
C LEU A 374 5.53 6.33 -0.16
N ALA A 375 6.38 6.62 -1.13
CA ALA A 375 7.82 6.53 -0.96
C ALA A 375 8.45 7.81 -1.53
N ARG A 376 9.57 8.24 -0.95
CA ARG A 376 10.27 9.41 -1.50
C ARG A 376 10.84 9.11 -2.88
N GLY A 377 10.68 10.06 -3.79
CA GLY A 377 11.34 10.10 -5.08
C GLY A 377 12.51 11.08 -5.05
N ASP A 378 13.25 11.10 -6.16
CA ASP A 378 14.34 12.05 -6.35
C ASP A 378 13.81 13.49 -6.33
N ARG A 379 14.59 14.43 -5.76
CA ARG A 379 14.28 15.88 -5.71
C ARG A 379 12.97 16.26 -4.98
N GLN A 380 12.71 15.69 -3.79
CA GLN A 380 11.54 16.01 -2.94
C GLN A 380 10.17 15.63 -3.55
N GLU A 381 10.14 14.88 -4.66
CA GLU A 381 8.90 14.31 -5.17
C GLU A 381 8.47 13.13 -4.28
N VAL A 382 7.16 12.92 -4.09
CA VAL A 382 6.62 11.72 -3.44
C VAL A 382 6.06 10.81 -4.52
N SER A 383 6.56 9.58 -4.57
CA SER A 383 6.06 8.52 -5.43
C SER A 383 4.91 7.78 -4.76
N LEU A 384 3.92 7.40 -5.57
CA LEU A 384 2.70 6.70 -5.14
C LEU A 384 2.56 5.38 -5.89
N ALA A 385 2.48 4.28 -5.17
CA ALA A 385 2.21 2.95 -5.70
C ALA A 385 0.89 2.41 -5.12
N GLY A 386 0.02 1.86 -5.98
CA GLY A 386 -1.29 1.37 -5.58
C GLY A 386 -1.49 -0.10 -5.93
N HIS A 387 -2.06 -0.86 -5.01
CA HIS A 387 -2.39 -2.28 -5.18
C HIS A 387 -3.81 -2.57 -4.74
N VAL A 388 -4.44 -3.54 -5.41
CA VAL A 388 -5.77 -4.04 -5.06
C VAL A 388 -5.69 -5.55 -5.02
N ARG A 389 -6.04 -6.17 -3.89
CA ARG A 389 -6.17 -7.62 -3.75
C ARG A 389 -7.62 -7.97 -3.51
N VAL A 390 -8.13 -8.92 -4.27
CA VAL A 390 -9.43 -9.55 -4.04
C VAL A 390 -9.25 -10.97 -3.52
N THR A 391 -10.09 -11.36 -2.59
CA THR A 391 -10.10 -12.69 -1.99
C THR A 391 -11.45 -13.37 -2.22
N GLY A 392 -11.44 -14.64 -2.61
CA GLY A 392 -12.62 -15.50 -2.70
C GLY A 392 -12.39 -16.83 -1.99
N ARG A 393 -13.46 -17.53 -1.61
CA ARG A 393 -13.38 -18.86 -0.97
C ARG A 393 -13.24 -19.98 -2.00
N SER A 394 -13.78 -19.77 -3.19
CA SER A 394 -13.68 -20.68 -4.33
C SER A 394 -13.08 -19.99 -5.54
N ASP A 395 -12.74 -20.76 -6.57
CA ASP A 395 -12.29 -20.21 -7.85
C ASP A 395 -13.39 -19.37 -8.52
N ASP A 396 -14.65 -19.79 -8.43
CA ASP A 396 -15.79 -19.07 -9.01
C ASP A 396 -16.03 -17.72 -8.31
N GLU A 397 -16.00 -17.70 -6.97
CA GLU A 397 -16.09 -16.45 -6.21
C GLU A 397 -14.94 -15.51 -6.55
N LEU A 398 -13.72 -16.04 -6.66
CA LEU A 398 -12.57 -15.23 -7.04
C LEU A 398 -12.74 -14.68 -8.47
N VAL A 399 -13.23 -15.48 -9.42
CA VAL A 399 -13.48 -15.01 -10.79
C VAL A 399 -14.54 -13.91 -10.83
N ALA A 400 -15.65 -14.06 -10.08
CA ALA A 400 -16.69 -13.06 -9.96
C ALA A 400 -16.17 -11.75 -9.35
N ALA A 401 -15.49 -11.83 -8.19
CA ALA A 401 -14.86 -10.69 -7.53
C ALA A 401 -13.86 -9.96 -8.43
N ARG A 402 -13.06 -10.72 -9.19
CA ARG A 402 -12.11 -10.14 -10.16
C ARG A 402 -12.82 -9.36 -11.27
N ARG A 403 -13.91 -9.90 -11.83
CA ARG A 403 -14.70 -9.20 -12.86
C ARG A 403 -15.32 -7.92 -12.28
N ALA A 404 -15.86 -7.99 -11.06
CA ALA A 404 -16.45 -6.85 -10.36
C ALA A 404 -15.41 -5.73 -10.13
N VAL A 405 -14.23 -6.03 -9.59
CA VAL A 405 -13.16 -5.04 -9.37
C VAL A 405 -12.66 -4.43 -10.67
N GLN A 406 -12.49 -5.24 -11.72
CA GLN A 406 -12.10 -4.74 -13.03
C GLN A 406 -13.19 -3.86 -13.67
N GLY A 407 -14.47 -4.16 -13.41
CA GLY A 407 -15.60 -3.31 -13.81
C GLY A 407 -15.57 -1.98 -13.07
N ALA A 408 -15.51 -2.00 -11.74
CA ALA A 408 -15.47 -0.81 -10.89
C ALA A 408 -14.28 0.11 -11.23
N ALA A 409 -13.10 -0.46 -11.44
CA ALA A 409 -11.93 0.32 -11.83
C ALA A 409 -12.10 0.97 -13.20
N ARG A 410 -12.61 0.24 -14.20
CA ARG A 410 -12.89 0.79 -15.53
C ARG A 410 -13.92 1.92 -15.48
N HIS A 411 -14.97 1.76 -14.69
CA HIS A 411 -16.00 2.78 -14.49
C HIS A 411 -15.42 4.05 -13.87
N ALA A 412 -14.48 3.93 -12.93
CA ALA A 412 -13.78 5.05 -12.32
C ALA A 412 -12.60 5.60 -13.16
N GLY A 413 -12.40 5.14 -14.40
CA GLY A 413 -11.27 5.54 -15.25
C GLY A 413 -9.89 5.03 -14.81
N ALA A 414 -9.85 4.15 -13.81
CA ALA A 414 -8.64 3.55 -13.27
C ALA A 414 -8.17 2.33 -14.09
N GLY A 415 -6.86 2.10 -14.14
CA GLY A 415 -6.23 1.00 -14.86
C GLY A 415 -5.60 -0.02 -13.92
N LEU A 416 -6.14 -1.23 -13.92
CA LEU A 416 -5.61 -2.36 -13.14
C LEU A 416 -4.87 -3.36 -14.04
N ALA A 417 -3.65 -3.73 -13.63
CA ALA A 417 -2.89 -4.81 -14.24
C ALA A 417 -2.76 -5.96 -13.24
N ARG A 418 -3.25 -7.15 -13.61
CA ARG A 418 -3.09 -8.34 -12.75
C ARG A 418 -1.61 -8.71 -12.66
N LEU A 419 -1.14 -9.01 -11.46
CA LEU A 419 0.23 -9.43 -11.20
C LEU A 419 0.46 -10.91 -11.55
N ASP A 420 0.27 -11.27 -12.82
CA ASP A 420 0.47 -12.65 -13.28
C ASP A 420 1.91 -13.09 -13.00
N ARG A 421 2.04 -14.23 -12.29
CA ARG A 421 3.31 -14.79 -11.80
C ARG A 421 4.06 -13.90 -10.83
N GLU A 422 3.39 -12.93 -10.23
CA GLU A 422 3.93 -11.97 -9.28
C GLU A 422 2.95 -11.82 -8.10
N GLN A 423 2.26 -12.92 -7.74
CA GLN A 423 1.19 -12.90 -6.74
C GLN A 423 1.74 -12.86 -5.31
N VAL A 424 2.89 -13.49 -5.03
CA VAL A 424 3.58 -13.33 -3.73
C VAL A 424 4.09 -11.90 -3.51
N PRO A 425 4.80 -11.27 -4.47
CA PRO A 425 5.11 -9.84 -4.37
C PRO A 425 3.86 -8.98 -4.18
N GLY A 426 2.78 -9.27 -4.91
CA GLY A 426 1.51 -8.58 -4.74
C GLY A 426 0.87 -8.80 -3.35
N MET A 427 0.99 -9.99 -2.79
CA MET A 427 0.56 -10.32 -1.42
C MET A 427 1.28 -9.44 -0.42
N LEU A 428 2.62 -9.44 -0.43
CA LEU A 428 3.47 -8.62 0.44
C LEU A 428 3.16 -7.12 0.29
N ALA A 429 2.93 -6.63 -0.94
CA ALA A 429 2.57 -5.24 -1.22
C ALA A 429 1.20 -4.82 -0.65
N THR A 430 0.39 -5.78 -0.19
CA THR A 430 -0.94 -5.55 0.38
C THR A 430 -1.05 -5.96 1.85
N LEU A 431 0.01 -6.52 2.44
CA LEU A 431 0.14 -6.66 3.89
C LEU A 431 0.63 -5.33 4.49
N PRO A 432 0.30 -5.02 5.77
CA PRO A 432 0.76 -3.80 6.45
C PRO A 432 2.24 -3.91 6.84
N LEU A 433 3.13 -3.97 5.84
CA LEU A 433 4.58 -4.14 6.00
C LEU A 433 5.38 -2.89 5.60
N GLY A 434 4.70 -1.86 5.12
CA GLY A 434 5.30 -0.62 4.63
C GLY A 434 5.55 -0.60 3.12
N GLY A 435 5.04 -1.59 2.38
CA GLY A 435 5.19 -1.73 0.93
C GLY A 435 6.12 -2.87 0.53
N ALA A 436 6.01 -3.32 -0.72
CA ALA A 436 6.88 -4.36 -1.28
C ALA A 436 8.19 -3.78 -1.83
N ARG A 437 9.25 -4.58 -1.78
CA ARG A 437 10.51 -4.34 -2.51
C ARG A 437 10.44 -4.84 -3.94
#